data_AF-A0A7C3RKG5-F1
#
_entry.id   AF-A0A7C3RKG5-F1
#
_cell.length_a   1.000
_cell.length_b   1.000
_cell.length_c   1.000
_cell.angle_alpha   90.00
_cell.angle_beta   90.00
_cell.angle_gamma   90.00
#
_symmetry.space_group_name_H-M   'P 1'
#
loop_
_entity.id
_entity.type
_entity.pdbx_description
1 polymer ?
#
loop_
_entity_poly.entity_id
_entity_poly.type
_entity_poly.pdbx_seq_one_letter_code
_entity_poly.pdbx_strand_id
1 'polypeptide(L)'
;MKQKGFTLIEMVVVLAVVAILAAILVPTIAKNIQDANISRAQNETQVIAGAIASFYKDLGRWPTSDGTAGNPDAHYLIYSQGNDTAQGNANQWNQAHTDSSDTMEHHLVTN
;
A
#
# COMPACT_ATOMS: atom_id res chain seq x y z
N MET A 1 -29.26 -23.65 47.08
CA MET A 1 -27.84 -23.26 46.87
C MET A 1 -27.86 -21.80 46.42
N LYS A 2 -27.31 -20.85 47.20
CA LYS A 2 -27.34 -19.42 46.82
C LYS A 2 -26.25 -19.17 45.79
N GLN A 3 -26.64 -18.89 44.54
CA GLN A 3 -25.72 -18.39 43.53
C GLN A 3 -25.35 -16.94 43.89
N LYS A 4 -24.06 -16.68 44.07
CA LYS A 4 -23.55 -15.31 44.17
C LYS A 4 -23.58 -14.71 42.76
N GLY A 5 -24.43 -13.71 42.54
CA GLY A 5 -24.43 -12.92 41.31
C GLY A 5 -23.24 -11.97 41.28
N PHE A 6 -22.78 -11.65 40.08
CA PHE A 6 -21.75 -10.64 39.84
C PHE A 6 -22.19 -9.28 40.38
N THR A 7 -21.29 -8.53 41.01
CA THR A 7 -21.59 -7.17 41.44
C THR A 7 -21.38 -6.19 40.28
N LEU A 8 -22.19 -5.13 40.24
CA LEU A 8 -22.03 -4.06 39.23
C LEU A 8 -20.65 -3.41 39.34
N ILE A 9 -20.12 -3.25 40.56
CA ILE A 9 -18.81 -2.65 40.79
C ILE A 9 -17.67 -3.50 40.23
N GLU A 10 -17.77 -4.83 40.28
CA GLU A 10 -16.78 -5.72 39.65
C GLU A 10 -16.73 -5.51 38.14
N MET A 11 -17.88 -5.35 37.48
CA MET A 11 -17.90 -5.09 36.04
C MET A 11 -17.39 -3.70 35.69
N VAL A 12 -17.63 -2.68 36.53
CA VAL A 12 -17.10 -1.32 36.30
C VAL A 12 -15.58 -1.28 36.39
N VAL A 13 -14.98 -1.95 37.38
CA VAL A 13 -13.52 -2.01 37.52
C VAL A 13 -12.88 -2.74 36.34
N VAL A 14 -13.48 -3.84 35.88
CA VAL A 14 -12.98 -4.60 34.74
C VAL A 14 -13.01 -3.76 33.45
N LEU A 15 -14.14 -3.09 33.18
CA LEU A 15 -14.26 -2.23 32.00
C LEU A 15 -13.29 -1.03 32.06
N ALA A 16 -13.03 -0.49 33.25
CA ALA A 16 -12.04 0.58 33.43
C ALA A 16 -10.62 0.13 33.02
N VAL A 17 -10.19 -1.07 33.44
CA VAL A 17 -8.88 -1.61 33.05
C VAL A 17 -8.83 -1.91 31.55
N VAL A 18 -9.87 -2.52 30.97
CA VAL A 18 -9.94 -2.79 29.53
C VAL A 18 -9.89 -1.50 28.72
N ALA A 19 -10.56 -0.43 29.17
CA ALA A 19 -10.53 0.86 28.50
C ALA A 19 -9.13 1.48 28.47
N ILE A 20 -8.38 1.39 29.58
CA ILE A 20 -6.98 1.88 29.64
C ILE A 20 -6.08 1.09 28.69
N LEU A 21 -6.20 -0.24 28.69
CA LEU A 21 -5.42 -1.09 27.78
C LEU A 21 -5.76 -0.82 26.32
N ALA A 22 -7.05 -0.68 25.99
CA ALA A 22 -7.51 -0.37 24.64
C ALA A 22 -7.02 1.01 24.16
N ALA A 23 -7.02 2.03 25.04
CA ALA A 23 -6.58 3.38 24.70
C ALA A 23 -5.12 3.43 24.24
N ILE A 24 -4.24 2.61 24.86
CA ILE A 24 -2.82 2.54 24.49
C ILE A 24 -2.64 1.67 23.23
N LEU A 25 -3.44 0.61 23.09
CA LEU A 25 -3.28 -0.38 22.03
C LEU A 25 -3.70 0.12 20.64
N VAL A 26 -4.80 0.88 20.55
CA VAL A 26 -5.37 1.36 19.26
C VAL A 26 -4.36 2.13 18.38
N PRO A 27 -3.67 3.18 18.86
CA PRO A 27 -2.74 3.93 17.99
C PRO A 27 -1.55 3.08 17.54
N THR A 28 -1.10 2.14 18.38
CA THR A 28 -0.02 1.21 18.04
C THR A 28 -0.44 0.26 16.93
N ILE A 29 -1.65 -0.30 16.98
CA ILE A 29 -2.16 -1.19 15.93
C ILE A 29 -2.28 -0.45 14.60
N ALA A 30 -2.83 0.77 14.60
CA ALA A 30 -2.98 1.56 13.38
C ALA A 30 -1.64 1.82 12.68
N LYS A 31 -0.59 2.16 13.45
CA LYS A 31 0.78 2.30 12.91
C LYS A 31 1.33 0.99 12.34
N ASN A 32 1.19 -0.12 13.07
CA ASN A 32 1.69 -1.41 12.60
C ASN A 32 1.01 -1.87 11.30
N ILE A 33 -0.27 -1.57 11.11
CA ILE A 33 -0.97 -1.88 9.85
C ILE A 33 -0.40 -1.05 8.71
N GLN A 34 -0.17 0.25 8.94
CA GLN A 34 0.45 1.13 7.94
C GLN A 34 1.86 0.64 7.56
N ASP A 35 2.70 0.33 8.55
CA ASP A 35 4.05 -0.19 8.33
C ASP A 35 4.02 -1.54 7.61
N ALA A 36 3.04 -2.41 7.91
CA ALA A 36 2.85 -3.68 7.22
C ALA A 36 2.46 -3.48 5.75
N ASN A 37 1.60 -2.51 5.44
CA ASN A 37 1.24 -2.16 4.06
C ASN A 37 2.46 -1.65 3.30
N ILE A 38 3.25 -0.74 3.89
CA ILE A 38 4.52 -0.25 3.30
C ILE A 38 5.48 -1.42 3.03
N SER A 39 5.67 -2.30 4.01
CA SER A 39 6.57 -3.44 3.88
C SER A 39 6.12 -4.42 2.79
N ARG A 40 4.81 -4.69 2.72
CA ARG A 40 4.21 -5.53 1.68
C ARG A 40 4.46 -4.95 0.29
N ALA A 41 4.19 -3.67 0.13
CA ALA A 41 4.39 -2.95 -1.11
C ALA A 41 5.85 -2.93 -1.60
N GLN A 42 6.79 -2.73 -0.67
CA GLN A 42 8.22 -2.85 -0.96
C GLN A 42 8.58 -4.27 -1.43
N ASN A 43 8.03 -5.31 -0.80
CA ASN A 43 8.24 -6.69 -1.20
C ASN A 43 7.69 -6.96 -2.61
N GLU A 44 6.45 -6.55 -2.88
CA GLU A 44 5.81 -6.69 -4.19
C GLU A 44 6.64 -6.01 -5.29
N THR A 45 7.18 -4.83 -5.02
CA THR A 45 8.07 -4.10 -5.95
C THR A 45 9.36 -4.87 -6.23
N GLN A 46 9.99 -5.46 -5.21
CA GLN A 46 11.20 -6.28 -5.38
C GLN A 46 10.92 -7.53 -6.21
N VAL A 47 9.76 -8.18 -6.01
CA VAL A 47 9.33 -9.34 -6.81
C VAL A 47 9.18 -8.95 -8.28
N ILE A 48 8.50 -7.83 -8.55
CA ILE A 48 8.33 -7.33 -9.92
C ILE A 48 9.68 -6.97 -10.55
N ALA A 49 10.55 -6.26 -9.83
CA ALA A 49 11.89 -5.91 -10.31
C ALA A 49 12.73 -7.14 -10.64
N GLY A 50 12.66 -8.20 -9.81
CA GLY A 50 13.32 -9.48 -10.07
C GLY A 50 12.78 -10.19 -11.32
N ALA A 51 11.47 -10.13 -11.55
CA ALA A 51 10.86 -10.66 -12.76
C ALA A 51 11.32 -9.91 -14.02
N ILE A 52 11.40 -8.58 -13.97
CA ILE A 52 11.91 -7.75 -15.07
C ILE A 52 13.38 -8.06 -15.35
N ALA A 53 14.22 -8.16 -14.32
CA ALA A 53 15.63 -8.48 -14.47
C ALA A 53 15.84 -9.86 -15.11
N SER A 54 14.99 -10.83 -14.76
CA SER A 54 15.00 -12.16 -15.36
C SER A 54 14.57 -12.12 -16.84
N PHE A 55 13.53 -11.36 -17.17
CA PHE A 55 13.09 -11.14 -18.54
C PHE A 55 14.21 -10.54 -19.42
N TYR A 56 14.91 -9.52 -18.91
CA TYR A 56 16.05 -8.93 -19.61
C TYR A 56 17.18 -9.93 -19.81
N LYS A 57 17.48 -10.74 -18.79
CA LYS A 57 18.51 -11.79 -18.87
C LYS A 57 18.18 -12.83 -19.94
N ASP A 58 16.91 -13.19 -20.10
CA ASP A 58 16.49 -14.23 -21.05
C ASP A 58 16.37 -13.72 -22.48
N LEU A 59 15.90 -12.48 -22.67
CA LEU A 59 15.55 -11.94 -23.99
C LEU A 59 16.49 -10.82 -24.48
N GLY A 60 17.42 -10.36 -23.63
CA GLY A 60 18.36 -9.28 -23.93
C GLY A 60 17.71 -7.90 -24.13
N ARG A 61 16.40 -7.76 -23.81
CA ARG A 61 15.63 -6.52 -23.98
C ARG A 61 14.71 -6.30 -22.79
N TRP A 62 14.43 -5.03 -22.49
CA TRP A 62 13.51 -4.65 -21.41
C TRP A 62 12.05 -4.91 -21.83
N PRO A 63 11.16 -5.25 -20.88
CA PRO A 63 9.74 -5.41 -21.18
C PRO A 63 9.13 -4.06 -21.59
N THR A 64 8.41 -4.06 -22.70
CA THR A 64 7.70 -2.90 -23.26
C THR A 64 6.19 -3.13 -23.16
N SER A 65 5.40 -2.07 -22.95
CA SER A 65 3.95 -2.16 -23.18
C SER A 65 3.69 -1.92 -24.67
N ASP A 66 3.32 -2.98 -25.36
CA ASP A 66 2.94 -2.92 -26.76
C ASP A 66 1.48 -2.43 -26.83
N GLY A 67 1.27 -1.13 -26.71
CA GLY A 67 -0.01 -0.49 -27.02
C GLY A 67 -0.22 -0.31 -28.53
N THR A 68 0.85 -0.28 -29.32
CA THR A 68 0.78 -0.15 -30.77
C THR A 68 2.00 -0.79 -31.39
N ALA A 69 1.82 -1.85 -32.18
CA ALA A 69 2.83 -2.35 -33.09
C ALA A 69 3.21 -1.21 -34.07
N GLY A 70 4.26 -0.44 -33.77
CA GLY A 70 4.71 0.62 -34.68
C GLY A 70 5.53 1.78 -34.10
N ASN A 71 5.70 1.91 -32.78
CA ASN A 71 6.58 2.94 -32.23
C ASN A 71 7.73 2.32 -31.41
N PRO A 72 8.97 2.28 -31.96
CA PRO A 72 10.13 1.69 -31.28
C PRO A 72 10.62 2.48 -30.06
N ASP A 73 10.09 3.69 -29.82
CA ASP A 73 10.54 4.59 -28.75
C ASP A 73 9.57 4.65 -27.55
N ALA A 74 8.41 3.98 -27.61
CA ALA A 74 7.37 4.04 -26.58
C ALA A 74 7.50 2.88 -25.57
N HIS A 75 8.47 2.97 -24.67
CA HIS A 75 8.62 2.02 -23.56
C HIS A 75 7.77 2.49 -22.37
N TYR A 76 6.47 2.17 -22.33
CA TYR A 76 5.65 2.47 -21.16
C TYR A 76 5.87 1.37 -20.10
N LEU A 77 6.69 1.67 -19.09
CA LEU A 77 6.98 0.75 -17.99
C LEU A 77 5.78 0.71 -17.04
N ILE A 78 5.30 -0.51 -16.76
CA ILE A 78 4.42 -0.92 -15.66
C ILE A 78 3.68 0.25 -14.99
N TYR A 79 2.52 0.59 -15.53
CA TYR A 79 1.61 1.50 -14.88
C TYR A 79 0.78 0.73 -13.87
N SER A 80 0.78 1.20 -12.62
CA SER A 80 -0.35 0.90 -11.72
C SER A 80 -1.53 1.67 -12.29
N GLN A 81 -2.61 0.97 -12.65
CA GLN A 81 -3.90 1.64 -12.84
C GLN A 81 -4.44 2.01 -11.46
N GLY A 82 -3.77 2.96 -10.80
CA GLY A 82 -4.43 3.79 -9.81
C GLY A 82 -5.60 4.50 -10.49
N ASN A 83 -6.60 4.88 -9.71
CA ASN A 83 -7.75 5.64 -10.20
C ASN A 83 -7.32 7.08 -10.58
N ASP A 84 -6.47 7.21 -11.60
CA ASP A 84 -6.24 8.44 -12.31
C ASP A 84 -7.42 8.65 -13.24
N THR A 85 -8.37 9.46 -12.79
CA THR A 85 -9.36 10.04 -13.67
C THR A 85 -8.69 11.01 -14.63
N ALA A 86 -8.01 10.48 -15.65
CA ALA A 86 -7.93 11.06 -16.99
C ALA A 86 -6.96 10.27 -17.86
N GLN A 87 -7.47 9.71 -18.97
CA GLN A 87 -6.68 9.65 -20.20
C GLN A 87 -6.08 11.04 -20.47
N GLY A 88 -4.77 11.22 -20.33
CA GLY A 88 -4.19 12.54 -20.52
C GLY A 88 -2.66 12.60 -20.58
N ASN A 89 -2.09 12.14 -21.69
CA ASN A 89 -0.72 12.42 -22.16
C ASN A 89 0.47 11.94 -21.30
N ALA A 90 1.37 11.19 -21.95
CA ALA A 90 2.64 10.68 -21.43
C ALA A 90 3.65 11.74 -20.90
N ASN A 91 3.27 13.02 -20.89
CA ASN A 91 4.10 14.16 -20.47
C ASN A 91 3.88 14.54 -18.98
N GLN A 92 3.04 13.81 -18.25
CA GLN A 92 2.81 14.05 -16.83
C GLN A 92 4.01 13.58 -15.97
N TRP A 93 4.85 12.65 -16.44
CA TRP A 93 6.02 12.18 -15.70
C TRP A 93 7.21 13.18 -15.64
N ASN A 94 7.24 14.20 -16.51
CA ASN A 94 8.31 15.21 -16.55
C ASN A 94 7.89 16.57 -15.97
N GLN A 95 6.73 16.63 -15.32
CA GLN A 95 6.35 17.81 -14.57
C GLN A 95 6.60 17.49 -13.10
N ALA A 96 7.52 18.25 -12.48
CA ALA A 96 7.70 18.19 -11.04
C ALA A 96 6.36 18.51 -10.40
N HIS A 97 5.66 17.48 -9.93
CA HIS A 97 4.42 17.64 -9.20
C HIS A 97 4.79 18.26 -7.85
N THR A 98 4.59 19.57 -7.72
CA THR A 98 4.76 20.31 -6.45
C THR A 98 3.62 20.03 -5.47
N ASP A 99 2.57 19.34 -5.91
CA ASP A 99 1.48 18.90 -5.06
C ASP A 99 1.61 17.40 -4.78
N SER A 100 1.34 17.05 -3.53
CA SER A 100 1.56 15.74 -2.90
C SER A 100 0.59 14.66 -3.38
N SER A 101 0.22 14.65 -4.67
CA SER A 101 -0.71 13.69 -5.24
C SER A 101 0.05 12.47 -5.77
N ASP A 102 0.15 11.49 -4.88
CA ASP A 102 0.38 10.07 -5.12
C ASP A 102 1.76 9.70 -5.72
N THR A 103 2.81 9.91 -4.93
CA THR A 103 4.04 9.13 -5.10
C THR A 103 3.73 7.65 -4.88
N MET A 104 4.45 6.73 -5.53
CA MET A 104 4.25 5.27 -5.43
C MET A 104 4.16 4.77 -3.97
N GLU A 105 4.88 5.44 -3.06
CA GLU A 105 4.85 5.19 -1.62
C GLU A 105 3.49 5.50 -0.98
N HIS A 106 2.79 6.54 -1.44
CA HIS A 106 1.46 6.90 -0.95
C HIS A 106 0.37 5.97 -1.50
N HIS A 107 0.45 5.57 -2.77
CA HIS A 107 -0.55 4.71 -3.42
C HIS A 107 -0.62 3.31 -2.79
N LEU A 108 0.53 2.78 -2.38
CA LEU A 108 0.68 1.45 -1.80
C LEU A 108 0.22 1.34 -0.35
N VAL A 109 0.04 2.47 0.33
CA VAL A 109 -0.29 2.55 1.75
C VAL A 109 -1.76 2.90 1.97
N THR A 110 -2.35 3.61 1.01
CA THR A 110 -3.65 4.27 1.18
C THR A 110 -4.80 3.53 0.46
N ASN A 111 -4.51 2.49 -0.34
CA ASN A 111 -5.49 1.64 -1.02
C ASN A 111 -5.40 0.17 -0.57
#